data_AF-A0A7G8V0F6-F1
#
_entry.id   AF-A0A7G8V0F6-F1
#
_cell.length_a   1.000
_cell.length_b   1.000
_cell.length_c   1.000
_cell.angle_alpha   90.00
_cell.angle_beta   90.00
_cell.angle_gamma   90.00
#
_symmetry.space_group_name_H-M   'P 1'
#
loop_
_entity.id
_entity.type
_entity.pdbx_description
1 polymer ?
#
loop_
_entity_poly.entity_id
_entity_poly.type
_entity_poly.pdbx_seq_one_letter_code
_entity_poly.pdbx_strand_id
1 'polypeptide(L)' 'MKHERKIAMIVNPVKIDDEDSLDVLYWLSRTVSERLSEVSRLIKNYFTWINGNFPDKI' A
#
# COMPACT_ATOMS: atom_id res chain seq x y z
N MET A 1 11.95 -7.30 -15.75
CA MET A 1 11.63 -7.89 -14.43
C MET A 1 10.30 -7.33 -13.98
N LYS A 2 9.32 -8.18 -13.66
CA LYS A 2 7.97 -7.77 -13.26
C LYS A 2 8.03 -7.05 -11.91
N HIS A 3 7.56 -5.80 -11.86
CA HIS A 3 7.34 -5.09 -10.60
C HIS A 3 6.04 -5.56 -9.98
N GLU A 4 6.10 -6.66 -9.23
CA GLU A 4 5.05 -7.01 -8.29
C GLU A 4 5.19 -6.09 -7.07
N ARG A 5 4.49 -4.94 -7.09
CA ARG A 5 4.31 -4.12 -5.89
C ARG A 5 3.39 -4.89 -4.95
N LYS A 6 4.00 -5.60 -4.01
CA LYS A 6 3.34 -6.47 -3.03
C LYS A 6 2.49 -5.62 -2.08
N ILE A 7 1.19 -5.86 -2.11
CA ILE A 7 0.18 -5.32 -1.19
C ILE A 7 0.28 -5.97 0.21
N ALA A 8 1.48 -6.38 0.60
CA ALA A 8 1.75 -6.97 1.91
C ALA A 8 2.00 -5.90 2.99
N MET A 9 1.94 -4.63 2.63
CA MET A 9 2.38 -3.49 3.44
C MET A 9 1.27 -2.91 4.31
N ILE A 10 0.35 -3.74 4.83
CA ILE A 10 -0.73 -3.28 5.73
C ILE A 10 -1.12 -4.41 6.68
N VAL A 11 -0.22 -4.94 7.50
CA VAL A 11 -0.57 -5.63 8.78
C VAL A 11 0.62 -6.20 9.55
N ASN A 12 1.81 -6.35 8.95
CA ASN A 12 2.96 -6.96 9.65
C ASN A 12 3.95 -5.89 10.17
N PRO A 13 4.63 -6.10 11.32
CA PRO A 13 5.74 -5.25 11.72
C PRO A 13 6.89 -5.48 10.73
N VAL A 14 7.04 -4.57 9.78
CA VAL A 14 8.12 -4.62 8.80
C VAL A 14 9.40 -4.16 9.46
N LYS A 15 10.47 -4.96 9.37
CA LYS A 15 11.79 -4.57 9.87
C LYS A 15 12.36 -3.49 8.95
N ILE A 16 12.95 -2.45 9.52
CA ILE A 16 13.53 -1.32 8.78
C ILE A 16 14.62 -1.74 7.76
N ASP A 17 15.23 -2.90 7.98
CA ASP A 17 16.26 -3.47 7.10
C ASP A 17 15.70 -4.05 5.79
N ASP A 18 14.38 -4.30 5.72
CA ASP A 18 13.70 -4.86 4.54
C ASP A 18 13.05 -3.77 3.65
N GLU A 19 13.10 -2.51 4.05
CA GLU A 19 12.46 -1.37 3.37
C GLU A 19 13.45 -0.23 3.14
N ASP A 20 13.23 0.55 2.07
CA ASP A 20 14.05 1.75 1.86
C ASP A 20 13.82 2.73 3.02
N SER A 21 14.91 3.11 3.70
CA SER A 21 14.88 4.09 4.77
C SER A 21 14.16 5.40 4.38
N LEU A 22 14.21 5.78 3.10
CA LEU A 22 13.50 6.94 2.57
C LEU A 22 11.99 6.71 2.49
N ASP A 23 11.55 5.50 2.16
CA ASP A 23 10.13 5.13 2.14
C ASP A 23 9.55 5.13 3.55
N VAL A 24 10.31 4.61 4.54
CA VAL A 24 9.91 4.64 5.95
C VAL A 24 9.76 6.08 6.44
N LEU A 25 10.76 6.94 6.21
CA LEU A 25 10.71 8.34 6.61
C LEU A 25 9.58 9.10 5.91
N TYR A 26 9.38 8.84 4.62
CA TYR A 26 8.27 9.40 3.85
C TYR A 26 6.93 9.06 4.50
N TRP A 27 6.67 7.78 4.83
CA TRP A 27 5.41 7.36 5.42
C TRP A 27 5.21 7.87 6.85
N LEU A 28 6.28 7.97 7.64
CA LEU A 28 6.22 8.55 8.98
C LEU A 28 5.93 10.06 8.97
N SER A 29 6.30 10.77 7.90
CA SER A 29 5.99 12.20 7.74
C SER A 29 4.52 12.49 7.40
N ARG A 30 3.72 11.45 7.07
CA ARG A 30 2.32 11.58 6.67
C ARG A 30 1.36 11.42 7.83
N THR A 31 0.26 12.18 7.79
CA THR A 31 -0.85 12.02 8.71
C THR A 31 -1.49 10.63 8.56
N VAL A 32 -2.24 10.21 9.58
CA VAL A 32 -3.00 8.94 9.52
C VAL A 32 -4.00 8.96 8.35
N SER A 33 -4.64 10.10 8.08
CA SER A 33 -5.61 10.26 7.00
C SER A 33 -4.97 10.10 5.61
N GLU A 34 -3.82 10.72 5.36
CA GLU A 34 -3.09 10.58 4.10
C GLU A 34 -2.68 9.12 3.85
N ARG A 35 -2.16 8.43 4.89
CA ARG A 35 -1.80 7.02 4.81
C ARG A 35 -3.00 6.13 4.48
N LEU A 36 -4.13 6.35 5.14
CA LEU A 36 -5.36 5.61 4.90
C LEU A 36 -5.90 5.84 3.48
N SER A 37 -5.83 7.07 2.98
CA SER A 37 -6.23 7.42 1.61
C SER A 37 -5.38 6.67 0.58
N GLU A 38 -4.05 6.63 0.77
CA GLU A 38 -3.18 5.92 -0.14
C GLU A 38 -3.45 4.41 -0.13
N VAL A 39 -3.54 3.82 1.06
CA VAL A 39 -3.90 2.40 1.23
C VAL A 39 -5.19 2.09 0.48
N SER A 40 -6.22 2.92 0.66
CA SER A 40 -7.50 2.76 -0.02
C SER A 40 -7.36 2.86 -1.55
N ARG A 41 -6.52 3.77 -2.05
CA ARG A 41 -6.21 3.92 -3.48
C ARG A 41 -5.51 2.68 -4.04
N LEU A 42 -4.52 2.15 -3.33
CA LEU A 42 -3.76 0.96 -3.74
C LEU A 42 -4.66 -0.28 -3.78
N ILE A 43 -5.49 -0.48 -2.76
CA ILE A 43 -6.48 -1.56 -2.71
C ILE A 43 -7.43 -1.45 -3.90
N LYS A 44 -7.97 -0.25 -4.18
CA LYS A 44 -8.82 -0.01 -5.36
C LYS A 44 -8.16 -0.42 -6.66
N ASN A 45 -6.95 0.09 -6.89
CA ASN A 45 -6.20 -0.19 -8.11
C ASN A 45 -5.92 -1.67 -8.29
N TYR A 46 -5.62 -2.39 -7.21
CA TYR A 46 -5.36 -3.82 -7.25
C TYR A 46 -6.59 -4.64 -7.66
N PHE A 47 -7.71 -4.39 -6.99
CA PHE A 47 -8.96 -5.06 -7.33
C PHE A 47 -9.40 -4.73 -8.75
N THR A 48 -9.30 -3.46 -9.17
CA THR A 48 -9.56 -3.07 -10.55
C THR A 48 -8.62 -3.76 -11.54
N TRP A 49 -7.33 -3.92 -11.21
CA TRP A 49 -6.37 -4.60 -12.07
C TRP A 49 -6.67 -6.09 -12.21
N ILE A 50 -7.05 -6.78 -11.13
CA ILE A 50 -7.33 -8.22 -11.15
C ILE A 50 -8.72 -8.54 -11.73
N ASN A 51 -9.74 -7.81 -11.30
CA ASN A 51 -11.15 -8.13 -11.57
C ASN A 51 -11.80 -7.19 -12.60
N GLY A 52 -11.06 -6.19 -13.11
CA GLY A 52 -11.60 -5.15 -13.99
C GLY A 52 -12.45 -4.10 -13.28
N ASN A 53 -12.83 -4.32 -12.02
CA ASN A 53 -13.61 -3.39 -11.21
C ASN A 53 -13.21 -3.46 -9.72
N PHE A 54 -13.63 -2.44 -8.97
CA PHE A 54 -13.58 -2.47 -7.52
C PHE A 54 -14.89 -3.02 -6.98
N PRO A 55 -14.90 -3.97 -6.03
CA PRO A 55 -16.14 -4.52 -5.50
C PRO A 55 -16.91 -3.47 -4.69
N ASP A 56 -18.24 -3.48 -4.82
CA ASP A 56 -19.14 -2.58 -4.08
C ASP A 56 -19.17 -2.86 -2.57
N LYS A 57 -18.67 -4.02 -2.14
CA LYS A 57 -18.53 -4.43 -0.74
C LYS A 57 -17.15 -5.03 -0.52
N ILE A 58 -16.47 -4.56 0.52
CA ILE A 58 -15.26 -5.16 1.11
C ILE A 58 -15.66 -5.78 2.44
#